data_AF-A0A931W7W7-F1
#
_entry.id   AF-A0A931W7W7-F1
#
_cell.length_a   1.000
_cell.length_b   1.000
_cell.length_c   1.000
_cell.angle_alpha   90.00
_cell.angle_beta   90.00
_cell.angle_gamma   90.00
#
_symmetry.space_group_name_H-M   'P 1'
#
loop_
_entity.id
_entity.type
_entity.pdbx_description
1 polymer ?
#
loop_
_entity_poly.entity_id
_entity_poly.type
_entity_poly.pdbx_seq_one_letter_code
_entity_poly.pdbx_strand_id
1 'polypeptide(L)'
;MVINPSSLLKDLNKNNLKSKVIQSDKFGRAFLALNRITQTGKVEQHDQASDITFILQGEAKLEKDGEIEDKTLRSLHEWQGTKIKNGRYLAVKKGDLLIIEPGSPHRFIITRSSQLVYLTFKKYLSDYIEIEKLDPNLIEKIKKIEGIIMDVDGTMTDGKVLVNDQGEEFASFSRIDSLALLPWQGMGKKVGVISREEISIASARAKKLKINCVQNIKDKLQAAEKMIKAWKLSWDQVCFIGDDVNDISLLQKVGFSTCPKDAQPQVLEVVDLVLPKKRGDSVIRELLDLIFLVQLGKYPEVYEREKS
;
A
#
# COMPACT_ATOMS: atom_id res chain seq x y z
N MET A 1 -19.35 -3.92 -17.97
CA MET A 1 -18.93 -2.76 -18.77
C MET A 1 -18.56 -3.26 -20.15
N VAL A 2 -19.07 -2.66 -21.22
CA VAL A 2 -18.68 -3.00 -22.60
C VAL A 2 -17.73 -1.91 -23.08
N ILE A 3 -16.54 -2.29 -23.55
CA ILE A 3 -15.53 -1.36 -24.07
C ILE A 3 -15.43 -1.58 -25.57
N ASN A 4 -15.65 -0.51 -26.35
CA ASN A 4 -15.50 -0.55 -27.80
C ASN A 4 -14.11 -0.02 -28.19
N PRO A 5 -13.18 -0.85 -28.68
CA PRO A 5 -11.83 -0.40 -29.04
C PRO A 5 -11.82 0.67 -30.14
N SER A 6 -12.79 0.66 -31.05
CA SER A 6 -12.88 1.65 -32.12
C SER A 6 -13.23 3.05 -31.62
N SER A 7 -14.04 3.18 -30.56
CA SER A 7 -14.32 4.49 -29.96
C SER A 7 -13.12 5.02 -29.17
N LEU A 8 -12.42 4.14 -28.46
CA LEU A 8 -11.18 4.47 -27.75
C LEU A 8 -10.07 4.98 -28.69
N LEU A 9 -9.93 4.37 -29.87
CA LEU A 9 -8.97 4.82 -30.88
C LEU A 9 -9.32 6.20 -31.44
N LYS A 10 -10.62 6.49 -31.64
CA LYS A 10 -11.09 7.82 -32.07
C LYS A 10 -10.73 8.89 -31.03
N ASP A 11 -10.92 8.60 -29.74
CA ASP A 11 -10.58 9.52 -28.65
C ASP A 11 -9.09 9.85 -28.58
N LEU A 12 -8.21 8.85 -28.70
CA LEU A 12 -6.75 9.07 -28.74
C LEU A 12 -6.34 9.92 -29.94
N ASN A 13 -6.89 9.62 -31.12
CA ASN A 13 -6.58 10.33 -32.35
C ASN A 13 -7.02 11.79 -32.29
N LYS A 14 -8.25 12.05 -31.81
CA LYS A 14 -8.80 13.40 -31.72
C LYS A 14 -7.99 14.32 -30.81
N ASN A 15 -7.44 13.77 -29.71
CA ASN A 15 -6.76 14.54 -28.68
C ASN A 15 -5.23 14.36 -28.66
N ASN A 16 -4.67 13.62 -29.64
CA ASN A 16 -3.26 13.27 -29.73
C ASN A 16 -2.64 12.76 -28.41
N LEU A 17 -3.39 11.95 -27.66
CA LEU A 17 -2.99 11.48 -26.33
C LEU A 17 -1.97 10.33 -26.43
N LYS A 18 -0.99 10.31 -25.52
CA LYS A 18 -0.05 9.19 -25.36
C LYS A 18 -0.63 8.05 -24.52
N SER A 19 -1.47 8.36 -23.53
CA SER A 19 -2.13 7.38 -22.69
C SER A 19 -3.46 7.92 -22.17
N LYS A 20 -4.40 7.03 -21.84
CA LYS A 20 -5.68 7.32 -21.19
C LYS A 20 -6.03 6.17 -20.25
N VAL A 21 -6.19 6.45 -18.96
CA VAL A 21 -6.79 5.50 -18.01
C VAL A 21 -8.29 5.42 -18.32
N ILE A 22 -8.80 4.21 -18.58
CA ILE A 22 -10.20 3.95 -18.94
C ILE A 22 -11.03 3.63 -17.71
N GLN A 23 -10.49 2.85 -16.78
CA GLN A 23 -11.16 2.46 -15.54
C GLN A 23 -10.14 2.09 -14.48
N SER A 24 -10.29 2.62 -13.27
CA SER A 24 -9.49 2.27 -12.08
C SER A 24 -10.34 1.75 -10.92
N ASP A 25 -11.60 2.15 -10.84
CA ASP A 25 -12.33 2.12 -9.56
C ASP A 25 -13.23 0.87 -9.40
N LYS A 26 -13.47 0.13 -10.49
CA LYS A 26 -14.41 -1.02 -10.54
C LYS A 26 -13.74 -2.39 -10.53
N PHE A 27 -12.40 -2.45 -10.58
CA PHE A 27 -11.64 -3.70 -10.62
C PHE A 27 -10.73 -3.92 -9.39
N GLY A 28 -11.01 -3.23 -8.27
CA GLY A 28 -10.10 -3.22 -7.11
C GLY A 28 -8.78 -2.51 -7.46
N ARG A 29 -7.63 -3.02 -6.99
CA ARG A 29 -6.30 -2.54 -7.42
C ARG A 29 -5.91 -3.15 -8.77
N ALA A 30 -6.73 -2.94 -9.78
CA ALA A 30 -6.40 -3.19 -11.16
C ALA A 30 -6.90 -2.01 -11.99
N PHE A 31 -6.07 -1.55 -12.93
CA PHE A 31 -6.48 -0.46 -13.82
C PHE A 31 -6.32 -0.87 -15.27
N LEU A 32 -7.21 -0.32 -16.08
CA LEU A 32 -7.20 -0.48 -17.52
C LEU A 32 -6.73 0.84 -18.16
N ALA A 33 -5.62 0.77 -18.88
CA ALA A 33 -5.06 1.91 -19.59
C ALA A 33 -4.97 1.61 -21.09
N LEU A 34 -5.20 2.65 -21.88
CA LEU A 34 -4.99 2.66 -23.31
C LEU A 34 -3.73 3.47 -23.60
N ASN A 35 -2.78 2.89 -24.31
CA ASN A 35 -1.46 3.47 -24.52
C ASN A 35 -1.14 3.56 -26.02
N ARG A 36 -0.46 4.64 -26.40
CA ARG A 36 0.13 4.86 -27.71
C ARG A 36 1.62 5.17 -27.53
N ILE A 37 2.45 4.41 -28.21
CA ILE A 37 3.90 4.67 -28.28
C ILE A 37 4.32 4.84 -29.74
N THR A 38 5.18 5.82 -30.01
CA THR A 38 5.71 6.14 -31.36
C THR A 38 7.21 5.94 -31.45
N GLN A 39 7.87 5.63 -30.34
CA GLN A 39 9.29 5.39 -30.22
C GLN A 39 9.53 4.32 -29.14
N THR A 40 10.68 3.66 -29.21
CA THR A 40 11.10 2.68 -28.20
C THR A 40 11.17 3.33 -26.81
N GLY A 41 10.49 2.72 -25.84
CA GLY A 41 10.45 3.18 -24.46
C GLY A 41 11.70 2.79 -23.65
N LYS A 42 11.78 3.30 -22.41
CA LYS A 42 12.71 2.76 -21.40
C LYS A 42 12.31 1.32 -21.03
N VAL A 43 13.23 0.60 -20.42
CA VAL A 43 12.92 -0.69 -19.79
C VAL A 43 12.16 -0.43 -18.51
N GLU A 44 11.08 -1.16 -18.28
CA GLU A 44 10.29 -1.12 -17.04
C GLU A 44 10.20 -2.53 -16.44
N GLN A 45 10.12 -2.62 -15.12
CA GLN A 45 9.85 -3.85 -14.37
C GLN A 45 8.90 -3.54 -13.22
N HIS A 46 7.84 -4.32 -13.08
CA HIS A 46 6.89 -4.20 -11.98
C HIS A 46 6.99 -5.46 -11.12
N ASP A 47 7.49 -5.37 -9.90
CA ASP A 47 7.72 -6.55 -9.04
C ASP A 47 6.42 -7.19 -8.56
N GLN A 48 5.34 -6.40 -8.53
CA GLN A 48 4.07 -6.76 -7.89
C GLN A 48 2.88 -6.61 -8.84
N ALA A 49 3.09 -6.49 -10.15
CA ALA A 49 2.00 -6.38 -11.11
C ALA A 49 2.28 -7.18 -12.38
N SER A 50 1.26 -7.90 -12.85
CA SER A 50 1.23 -8.48 -14.18
C SER A 50 0.67 -7.45 -15.16
N ASP A 51 1.32 -7.28 -16.31
CA ASP A 51 0.78 -6.50 -17.42
C ASP A 51 0.13 -7.43 -18.44
N ILE A 52 -1.20 -7.40 -18.50
CA ILE A 52 -1.98 -8.10 -19.52
C ILE A 52 -2.27 -7.12 -20.64
N THR A 53 -1.57 -7.25 -21.76
CA THR A 53 -1.58 -6.27 -22.85
C THR A 53 -2.18 -6.83 -24.12
N PHE A 54 -3.19 -6.14 -24.67
CA PHE A 54 -3.83 -6.47 -25.94
C PHE A 54 -3.49 -5.43 -27.01
N ILE A 55 -2.92 -5.86 -28.13
CA ILE A 55 -2.47 -4.96 -29.21
C ILE A 55 -3.64 -4.57 -30.12
N LEU A 56 -3.97 -3.29 -30.15
CA LEU A 56 -5.08 -2.74 -30.93
C LEU A 56 -4.66 -2.31 -32.34
N GLN A 57 -3.43 -1.81 -32.50
CA GLN A 57 -2.90 -1.32 -33.76
C GLN A 57 -1.37 -1.35 -33.81
N GLY A 58 -0.82 -1.65 -34.98
CA GLY A 58 0.61 -1.60 -35.26
C GLY A 58 1.31 -2.93 -35.03
N GLU A 59 2.63 -2.88 -35.15
CA GLU A 59 3.55 -3.98 -34.89
C GLU A 59 4.79 -3.47 -34.16
N ALA A 60 5.36 -4.30 -33.30
CA ALA A 60 6.55 -4.00 -32.52
C ALA A 60 7.31 -5.30 -32.19
N LYS A 61 8.46 -5.16 -31.52
CA LYS A 61 9.07 -6.26 -30.78
C LYS A 61 8.91 -6.01 -29.29
N LEU A 62 8.43 -6.98 -28.54
CA LEU A 62 8.52 -6.98 -27.08
C LEU A 62 9.87 -7.59 -26.70
N GLU A 63 10.72 -6.81 -26.05
CA GLU A 63 11.89 -7.34 -25.35
C GLU A 63 11.47 -7.58 -23.89
N LYS A 64 11.64 -8.80 -23.37
CA LYS A 64 11.30 -9.14 -21.98
C LYS A 64 12.17 -10.25 -21.39
N ASP A 65 12.07 -10.43 -20.08
CA ASP A 65 12.84 -11.39 -19.26
C ASP A 65 14.35 -11.06 -19.23
N GLY A 66 15.09 -11.58 -18.26
CA GLY A 66 16.51 -11.24 -18.08
C GLY A 66 16.71 -10.18 -16.98
N GLU A 67 17.77 -9.38 -17.10
CA GLU A 67 18.20 -8.44 -16.05
C GLU A 67 18.25 -6.99 -16.54
N ILE A 68 17.76 -6.05 -15.72
CA ILE A 68 17.84 -4.62 -16.01
C ILE A 68 19.26 -4.10 -15.84
N GLU A 69 19.76 -3.36 -16.84
CA GLU A 69 20.96 -2.53 -16.75
C GLU A 69 20.60 -1.10 -16.32
N ASP A 70 21.47 -0.49 -15.49
CA ASP A 70 21.27 0.83 -14.88
C ASP A 70 19.94 0.92 -14.10
N LYS A 71 19.65 -0.12 -13.32
CA LYS A 71 18.39 -0.28 -12.60
C LYS A 71 18.21 0.86 -11.60
N THR A 72 17.17 1.66 -11.81
CA THR A 72 16.78 2.77 -10.95
C THR A 72 15.35 2.55 -10.46
N LEU A 73 15.09 2.91 -9.21
CA LEU A 73 13.74 2.88 -8.65
C LEU A 73 12.95 4.05 -9.24
N ARG A 74 11.81 3.76 -9.89
CA ARG A 74 10.88 4.78 -10.39
C ARG A 74 9.84 5.12 -9.34
N SER A 75 9.23 4.08 -8.77
CA SER A 75 8.23 4.13 -7.72
C SER A 75 8.27 2.81 -6.94
N LEU A 76 7.54 2.68 -5.83
CA LEU A 76 7.55 1.46 -5.02
C LEU A 76 7.19 0.23 -5.88
N HIS A 77 8.08 -0.77 -5.93
CA HIS A 77 7.94 -1.97 -6.77
C HIS A 77 7.95 -1.73 -8.29
N GLU A 78 8.30 -0.52 -8.75
CA GLU A 78 8.52 -0.23 -10.16
C GLU A 78 9.94 0.25 -10.42
N TRP A 79 10.60 -0.43 -11.34
CA TRP A 79 11.98 -0.15 -11.72
C TRP A 79 12.04 0.29 -13.17
N GLN A 80 13.03 1.13 -13.46
CA GLN A 80 13.40 1.49 -14.82
C GLN A 80 14.86 1.18 -15.09
N GLY A 81 15.19 1.05 -16.37
CA GLY A 81 16.57 1.00 -16.81
C GLY A 81 16.73 1.26 -18.30
N THR A 82 17.96 1.09 -18.77
CA THR A 82 18.36 1.46 -20.14
C THR A 82 18.23 0.27 -21.10
N LYS A 83 18.55 -0.95 -20.63
CA LYS A 83 18.59 -2.19 -21.42
C LYS A 83 18.21 -3.41 -20.58
N ILE A 84 17.90 -4.50 -21.29
CA ILE A 84 17.69 -5.82 -20.70
C ILE A 84 18.83 -6.73 -21.15
N LYS A 85 19.64 -7.23 -20.21
CA LYS A 85 20.67 -8.24 -20.48
C LYS A 85 20.04 -9.61 -20.54
N ASN A 86 20.46 -10.40 -21.53
CA ASN A 86 19.98 -11.76 -21.77
C ASN A 86 18.45 -11.86 -21.96
N GLY A 87 17.84 -10.78 -22.45
CA GLY A 87 16.41 -10.73 -22.73
C GLY A 87 16.00 -11.49 -23.98
N ARG A 88 14.71 -11.80 -24.05
CA ARG A 88 14.07 -12.48 -25.17
C ARG A 88 13.26 -11.49 -25.99
N TYR A 89 13.17 -11.74 -27.29
CA TYR A 89 12.41 -10.90 -28.22
C TYR A 89 11.22 -11.66 -28.78
N LEU A 90 10.04 -11.05 -28.69
CA LEU A 90 8.81 -11.56 -29.28
C LEU A 90 8.31 -10.54 -30.30
N ALA A 91 7.98 -11.00 -31.52
CA ALA A 91 7.26 -10.16 -32.48
C ALA A 91 5.81 -10.02 -32.01
N VAL A 92 5.30 -8.79 -32.00
CA VAL A 92 3.93 -8.48 -31.58
C VAL A 92 3.22 -7.64 -32.63
N LYS A 93 1.95 -7.92 -32.88
CA LYS A 93 1.11 -7.25 -33.87
C LYS A 93 -0.33 -7.14 -33.39
N LYS A 94 -1.13 -6.33 -34.10
CA LYS A 94 -2.57 -6.21 -33.86
C LYS A 94 -3.24 -7.58 -33.68
N GLY A 95 -4.00 -7.72 -32.60
CA GLY A 95 -4.73 -8.94 -32.23
C GLY A 95 -4.02 -9.81 -31.21
N ASP A 96 -2.73 -9.58 -30.95
CA ASP A 96 -1.99 -10.35 -29.95
C ASP A 96 -2.39 -9.97 -28.52
N LEU A 97 -2.45 -10.98 -27.64
CA LEU A 97 -2.58 -10.85 -26.19
C LEU A 97 -1.26 -11.29 -25.55
N LEU A 98 -0.72 -10.44 -24.69
CA LEU A 98 0.57 -10.60 -24.03
C LEU A 98 0.34 -10.61 -22.53
N ILE A 99 1.03 -11.51 -21.82
CA ILE A 99 1.10 -11.51 -20.37
C ILE A 99 2.56 -11.32 -19.99
N ILE A 100 2.84 -10.26 -19.26
CA ILE A 100 4.15 -9.99 -18.69
C ILE A 100 4.04 -10.21 -17.19
N GLU A 101 4.74 -11.23 -16.71
CA GLU A 101 4.68 -11.62 -15.31
C GLU A 101 5.40 -10.61 -14.39
N PRO A 102 4.99 -10.52 -13.12
CA PRO A 102 5.63 -9.69 -12.12
C PRO A 102 7.13 -9.99 -12.02
N GLY A 103 7.93 -8.94 -11.88
CA GLY A 103 9.38 -9.02 -11.82
C GLY A 103 10.06 -9.21 -13.18
N SER A 104 9.32 -9.43 -14.28
CA SER A 104 9.89 -9.54 -15.63
C SER A 104 10.17 -8.13 -16.21
N PRO A 105 11.45 -7.78 -16.47
CA PRO A 105 11.77 -6.57 -17.22
C PRO A 105 11.18 -6.65 -18.61
N HIS A 106 10.69 -5.52 -19.13
CA HIS A 106 10.15 -5.46 -20.47
C HIS A 106 10.22 -4.06 -21.09
N ARG A 107 10.20 -4.02 -22.44
CA ARG A 107 9.89 -2.82 -23.23
C ARG A 107 9.39 -3.18 -24.62
N PHE A 108 8.60 -2.28 -25.21
CA PHE A 108 8.27 -2.34 -26.63
C PHE A 108 9.32 -1.58 -27.46
N ILE A 109 9.82 -2.23 -28.51
CA ILE A 109 10.75 -1.71 -29.50
C ILE A 109 9.99 -1.48 -30.80
N ILE A 110 9.96 -0.22 -31.24
CA ILE A 110 9.30 0.18 -32.48
C ILE A 110 10.26 -0.04 -33.65
N THR A 111 9.91 -0.93 -34.58
CA THR A 111 10.81 -1.35 -35.67
C THR A 111 10.38 -0.84 -37.06
N ARG A 112 9.08 -0.64 -37.30
CA ARG A 112 8.52 -0.25 -38.63
C ARG A 112 7.19 0.52 -38.59
N SER A 113 6.42 0.41 -37.53
CA SER A 113 5.18 1.18 -37.37
C SER A 113 5.49 2.59 -36.87
N SER A 114 4.77 3.62 -37.35
CA SER A 114 4.86 4.96 -36.75
C SER A 114 4.25 5.02 -35.34
N GLN A 115 3.43 4.03 -34.98
CA GLN A 115 2.85 3.91 -33.64
C GLN A 115 2.43 2.47 -33.30
N LEU A 116 2.52 2.10 -32.03
CA LEU A 116 1.85 0.93 -31.45
C LEU A 116 0.76 1.44 -30.51
N VAL A 117 -0.46 0.93 -30.66
CA VAL A 117 -1.57 1.23 -29.75
C VAL A 117 -2.02 -0.06 -29.09
N TYR A 118 -2.10 -0.06 -27.77
CA TYR A 118 -2.44 -1.24 -26.99
C TYR A 118 -3.25 -0.88 -25.75
N LEU A 119 -4.01 -1.86 -25.27
CA LEU A 119 -4.75 -1.81 -24.02
C LEU A 119 -4.00 -2.65 -22.99
N THR A 120 -3.66 -2.09 -21.84
CA THR A 120 -3.03 -2.83 -20.75
C THR A 120 -3.96 -2.88 -19.55
N PHE A 121 -4.19 -4.09 -19.06
CA PHE A 121 -4.81 -4.36 -17.77
C PHE A 121 -3.70 -4.74 -16.78
N LYS A 122 -3.44 -3.86 -15.82
CA LYS A 122 -2.47 -4.13 -14.75
C LYS A 122 -3.17 -4.85 -13.61
N LYS A 123 -2.71 -6.07 -13.29
CA LYS A 123 -3.20 -6.84 -12.14
C LYS A 123 -2.10 -6.94 -11.08
N TYR A 124 -2.33 -6.38 -9.91
CA TYR A 124 -1.36 -6.43 -8.82
C TYR A 124 -1.43 -7.77 -8.06
N LEU A 125 -0.27 -8.34 -7.72
CA LEU A 125 -0.11 -9.58 -6.96
C LEU A 125 -0.48 -9.42 -5.49
N SER A 126 -0.19 -8.25 -4.94
CA SER A 126 -0.35 -7.93 -3.53
C SER A 126 -1.20 -6.68 -3.38
N ASP A 127 -2.01 -6.68 -2.34
CA ASP A 127 -2.74 -5.50 -1.95
C ASP A 127 -1.77 -4.49 -1.27
N TYR A 128 -0.73 -3.94 -1.92
CA TYR A 128 0.05 -2.80 -1.35
C TYR A 128 -0.45 -1.42 -1.79
N ILE A 129 -0.34 -0.43 -0.91
CA ILE A 129 -0.76 0.96 -1.17
C ILE A 129 0.22 1.62 -2.15
N GLU A 130 -0.30 2.10 -3.27
CA GLU A 130 0.48 2.86 -4.25
C GLU A 130 0.62 4.32 -3.81
N ILE A 131 1.77 4.68 -3.23
CA ILE A 131 2.02 6.02 -2.68
C ILE A 131 1.85 7.13 -3.72
N GLU A 132 2.25 6.87 -4.96
CA GLU A 132 2.11 7.76 -6.12
C GLU A 132 0.64 8.18 -6.40
N LYS A 133 -0.32 7.36 -5.95
CA LYS A 133 -1.76 7.56 -6.17
C LYS A 133 -2.48 8.10 -4.94
N LEU A 134 -1.78 8.32 -3.82
CA LEU A 134 -2.39 8.90 -2.63
C LEU A 134 -2.74 10.37 -2.88
N ASP A 135 -3.85 10.81 -2.28
CA ASP A 135 -4.20 12.23 -2.25
C ASP A 135 -3.02 13.03 -1.68
N PRO A 136 -2.53 14.09 -2.37
CA PRO A 136 -1.48 14.96 -1.85
C PRO A 136 -1.77 15.48 -0.43
N ASN A 137 -3.02 15.78 -0.08
CA ASN A 137 -3.38 16.20 1.28
C ASN A 137 -3.15 15.09 2.30
N LEU A 138 -3.43 13.84 1.93
CA LEU A 138 -3.18 12.68 2.77
C LEU A 138 -1.67 12.45 2.96
N ILE A 139 -0.88 12.64 1.90
CA ILE A 139 0.59 12.61 1.99
C ILE A 139 1.09 13.65 3.01
N GLU A 140 0.56 14.87 2.97
CA GLU A 140 0.94 15.92 3.92
C GLU A 140 0.51 15.62 5.37
N LYS A 141 -0.63 14.94 5.58
CA LYS A 141 -1.01 14.41 6.90
C LYS A 141 0.00 13.38 7.39
N ILE A 142 0.31 12.36 6.57
CA ILE A 142 1.22 11.27 6.92
C ILE A 142 2.64 11.79 7.22
N LYS A 143 3.12 12.81 6.50
CA LYS A 143 4.44 13.42 6.73
C LYS A 143 4.64 13.97 8.15
N LYS A 144 3.56 14.38 8.82
CA LYS A 144 3.61 14.99 10.16
C LYS A 144 3.64 13.98 11.31
N ILE A 145 3.39 12.71 11.02
CA ILE A 145 3.14 11.71 12.06
C ILE A 145 4.41 11.39 12.86
N GLU A 146 4.36 11.64 14.16
CA GLU A 146 5.41 11.40 15.16
C GLU A 146 4.95 10.44 16.27
N GLY A 147 3.65 10.16 16.37
CA GLY A 147 3.08 9.21 17.33
C GLY A 147 2.04 8.31 16.67
N ILE A 148 2.00 7.04 17.09
CA ILE A 148 0.96 6.10 16.69
C ILE A 148 0.25 5.60 17.95
N ILE A 149 -1.07 5.65 17.91
CA ILE A 149 -1.96 5.02 18.88
C ILE A 149 -2.66 3.86 18.18
N MET A 150 -2.81 2.74 18.86
CA MET A 150 -3.46 1.54 18.33
C MET A 150 -4.58 1.13 19.29
N ASP A 151 -5.68 0.61 18.75
CA ASP A 151 -6.54 -0.28 19.52
C ASP A 151 -5.80 -1.59 19.85
N VAL A 152 -6.41 -2.48 20.64
CA VAL A 152 -5.91 -3.83 20.89
C VAL A 152 -6.58 -4.81 19.95
N ASP A 153 -7.87 -5.05 20.19
CA ASP A 153 -8.62 -6.05 19.45
C ASP A 153 -8.90 -5.56 18.04
N GLY A 154 -8.90 -6.48 17.07
CA GLY A 154 -9.11 -6.16 15.66
C GLY A 154 -8.00 -5.35 14.99
N THR A 155 -6.98 -4.89 15.73
CA THR A 155 -5.86 -4.10 15.20
C THR A 155 -4.51 -4.74 15.53
N MET A 156 -4.14 -4.84 16.81
CA MET A 156 -2.96 -5.60 17.25
C MET A 156 -3.20 -7.11 17.24
N THR A 157 -4.46 -7.53 17.31
CA THR A 157 -4.93 -8.92 17.25
C THR A 157 -5.85 -9.13 16.03
N ASP A 158 -6.29 -10.37 15.81
CA ASP A 158 -7.32 -10.69 14.82
C ASP A 158 -8.75 -10.46 15.34
N GLY A 159 -8.90 -9.85 16.53
CA GLY A 159 -10.19 -9.60 17.19
C GLY A 159 -10.84 -10.83 17.81
N LYS A 160 -10.15 -11.98 17.82
CA LYS A 160 -10.63 -13.20 18.48
C LYS A 160 -9.96 -13.35 19.84
N VAL A 161 -10.75 -13.85 20.79
CA VAL A 161 -10.27 -14.28 22.09
C VAL A 161 -10.54 -15.77 22.22
N LEU A 162 -9.50 -16.54 22.55
CA LEU A 162 -9.64 -17.94 22.96
C LEU A 162 -9.87 -17.95 24.46
N VAL A 163 -10.89 -18.66 24.92
CA VAL A 163 -11.23 -18.75 26.35
C VAL A 163 -11.14 -20.21 26.78
N ASN A 164 -10.43 -20.49 27.88
CA ASN A 164 -10.41 -21.84 28.46
C ASN A 164 -11.63 -22.09 29.37
N ASP A 165 -11.74 -23.30 29.91
CA ASP A 165 -12.82 -23.71 30.82
C ASP A 165 -12.83 -22.98 32.17
N GLN A 166 -11.75 -22.27 32.50
CA GLN A 166 -11.60 -21.43 33.69
C GLN A 166 -11.92 -19.95 33.42
N GLY A 167 -12.23 -19.59 32.17
CA GLY A 167 -12.49 -18.20 31.78
C GLY A 167 -11.23 -17.38 31.50
N GLU A 168 -10.06 -17.99 31.42
CA GLU A 168 -8.82 -17.29 31.06
C GLU A 168 -8.78 -17.03 29.55
N GLU A 169 -8.40 -15.81 29.20
CA GLU A 169 -8.37 -15.31 27.83
C GLU A 169 -6.97 -15.36 27.21
N PHE A 170 -6.90 -15.80 25.96
CA PHE A 170 -5.69 -15.84 25.14
C PHE A 170 -5.96 -15.12 23.81
N ALA A 171 -4.98 -14.32 23.39
CA ALA A 171 -5.00 -13.60 22.11
C ALA A 171 -3.67 -13.75 21.38
N SER A 172 -3.71 -13.68 20.05
CA SER A 172 -2.53 -13.76 19.19
C SER A 172 -2.08 -12.38 18.74
N PHE A 173 -0.78 -12.11 18.81
CA PHE A 173 -0.17 -10.87 18.35
C PHE A 173 0.90 -11.15 17.30
N SER A 174 0.98 -10.29 16.27
CA SER A 174 1.98 -10.46 15.22
C SER A 174 3.40 -10.11 15.69
N ARG A 175 4.35 -11.00 15.39
CA ARG A 175 5.79 -10.70 15.51
C ARG A 175 6.28 -9.78 14.40
N ILE A 176 5.66 -9.83 13.22
CA ILE A 176 6.00 -8.95 12.08
C ILE A 176 5.65 -7.51 12.45
N ASP A 177 4.51 -7.27 13.07
CA ASP A 177 4.14 -5.95 13.61
C ASP A 177 5.12 -5.47 14.67
N SER A 178 5.61 -6.37 15.51
CA SER A 178 6.56 -6.02 16.56
C SER A 178 7.91 -5.57 16.00
N LEU A 179 8.40 -6.24 14.96
CA LEU A 179 9.62 -5.85 14.26
C LEU A 179 9.46 -4.48 13.61
N ALA A 180 8.26 -4.14 13.13
CA ALA A 180 7.99 -2.87 12.49
C ALA A 180 8.08 -1.67 13.44
N LEU A 181 7.73 -1.89 14.71
CA LEU A 181 7.79 -0.86 15.75
C LEU A 181 9.23 -0.53 16.17
N LEU A 182 10.19 -1.43 16.00
CA LEU A 182 11.58 -1.22 16.42
C LEU A 182 12.24 0.00 15.76
N PRO A 183 12.28 0.15 14.42
CA PRO A 183 12.85 1.33 13.80
C PRO A 183 12.05 2.60 14.12
N TRP A 184 10.72 2.51 14.27
CA TRP A 184 9.87 3.64 14.68
C TRP A 184 10.30 4.17 16.05
N GLN A 185 10.39 3.29 17.05
CA GLN A 185 10.86 3.63 18.39
C GLN A 185 12.33 4.07 18.40
N GLY A 186 13.17 3.49 17.54
CA GLY A 186 14.58 3.85 17.36
C GLY A 186 14.77 5.29 16.88
N MET A 187 13.81 5.85 16.16
CA MET A 187 13.77 7.27 15.78
C MET A 187 13.19 8.18 16.89
N GLY A 188 12.92 7.64 18.08
CA GLY A 188 12.35 8.38 19.21
C GLY A 188 10.85 8.65 19.12
N LYS A 189 10.20 8.15 18.06
CA LYS A 189 8.77 8.31 17.80
C LYS A 189 7.92 7.52 18.79
N LYS A 190 6.70 7.99 19.02
CA LYS A 190 5.85 7.52 20.13
C LYS A 190 4.94 6.39 19.68
N VAL A 191 4.69 5.45 20.59
CA VAL A 191 3.79 4.32 20.38
C VAL A 191 2.94 4.15 21.63
N GLY A 192 1.63 4.09 21.43
CA GLY A 192 0.64 3.91 22.48
C GLY A 192 -0.43 2.92 22.08
N VAL A 193 -1.07 2.34 23.09
CA VAL A 193 -2.20 1.44 22.96
C VAL A 193 -3.32 1.96 23.85
N ILE A 194 -4.55 1.95 23.33
CA ILE A 194 -5.75 2.36 24.06
C ILE A 194 -6.84 1.30 23.88
N SER A 195 -7.27 0.68 24.97
CA SER A 195 -8.44 -0.20 24.99
C SER A 195 -9.45 0.26 26.03
N ARG A 196 -10.75 0.02 25.78
CA ARG A 196 -11.81 0.32 26.77
C ARG A 196 -11.82 -0.69 27.90
N GLU A 197 -11.50 -1.94 27.58
CA GLU A 197 -11.49 -3.03 28.55
C GLU A 197 -10.10 -3.18 29.16
N GLU A 198 -10.05 -3.86 30.31
CA GLU A 198 -8.79 -4.24 30.91
C GLU A 198 -8.39 -5.63 30.44
N ILE A 199 -7.36 -5.69 29.60
CA ILE A 199 -6.89 -6.92 28.96
C ILE A 199 -5.48 -7.20 29.46
N SER A 200 -5.35 -8.19 30.34
CA SER A 200 -4.09 -8.55 31.00
C SER A 200 -3.00 -8.96 29.99
N ILE A 201 -3.37 -9.71 28.95
CA ILE A 201 -2.46 -10.13 27.89
C ILE A 201 -1.96 -8.94 27.06
N ALA A 202 -2.80 -7.92 26.83
CA ALA A 202 -2.41 -6.68 26.16
C ALA A 202 -1.41 -5.87 26.99
N SER A 203 -1.63 -5.77 28.31
CA SER A 203 -0.67 -5.15 29.24
C SER A 203 0.69 -5.85 29.21
N ALA A 204 0.71 -7.18 29.27
CA ALA A 204 1.95 -7.95 29.20
C ALA A 204 2.67 -7.74 27.85
N ARG A 205 1.91 -7.68 26.76
CA ARG A 205 2.44 -7.43 25.41
C ARG A 205 3.03 -6.03 25.29
N ALA A 206 2.30 -5.00 25.74
CA ALA A 206 2.76 -3.62 25.70
C ALA A 206 4.04 -3.42 26.53
N LYS A 207 4.12 -4.05 27.72
CA LYS A 207 5.33 -4.06 28.56
C LYS A 207 6.52 -4.67 27.82
N LYS A 208 6.33 -5.81 27.13
CA LYS A 208 7.37 -6.46 26.34
C LYS A 208 7.86 -5.59 25.18
N LEU A 209 6.96 -4.87 24.52
CA LEU A 209 7.27 -3.94 23.43
C LEU A 209 7.78 -2.57 23.93
N LYS A 210 7.73 -2.31 25.24
CA LYS A 210 8.09 -1.04 25.87
C LYS A 210 7.29 0.14 25.30
N ILE A 211 5.98 -0.05 25.13
CA ILE A 211 5.05 0.97 24.62
C ILE A 211 4.07 1.40 25.71
N ASN A 212 3.53 2.61 25.59
CA ASN A 212 2.51 3.11 26.52
C ASN A 212 1.20 2.31 26.33
N CYS A 213 0.52 1.97 27.43
CA CYS A 213 -0.75 1.25 27.39
C CYS A 213 -1.72 1.89 28.38
N VAL A 214 -2.89 2.29 27.88
CA VAL A 214 -3.98 2.85 28.68
C VAL A 214 -5.21 1.97 28.45
N GLN A 215 -5.75 1.45 29.54
CA GLN A 215 -6.86 0.49 29.51
C GLN A 215 -7.91 0.88 30.55
N ASN A 216 -9.03 0.15 30.58
CA ASN A 216 -10.12 0.38 31.53
C ASN A 216 -10.65 1.82 31.48
N ILE A 217 -11.03 2.26 30.28
CA ILE A 217 -11.51 3.63 30.04
C ILE A 217 -12.90 3.64 29.41
N LYS A 218 -13.64 4.71 29.68
CA LYS A 218 -14.95 4.94 29.06
C LYS A 218 -14.84 5.67 27.72
N ASP A 219 -13.86 6.58 27.61
CA ASP A 219 -13.71 7.49 26.48
C ASP A 219 -12.27 7.44 25.94
N LYS A 220 -12.11 6.82 24.74
CA LYS A 220 -10.82 6.71 24.04
C LYS A 220 -10.26 8.08 23.66
N LEU A 221 -11.11 9.06 23.33
CA LEU A 221 -10.69 10.39 22.92
C LEU A 221 -10.01 11.13 24.08
N GLN A 222 -10.61 11.10 25.27
CA GLN A 222 -10.03 11.72 26.46
C GLN A 222 -8.72 11.04 26.88
N ALA A 223 -8.64 9.71 26.78
CA ALA A 223 -7.42 8.97 27.07
C ALA A 223 -6.29 9.31 26.09
N ALA A 224 -6.60 9.40 24.79
CA ALA A 224 -5.67 9.83 23.76
C ALA A 224 -5.19 11.26 24.01
N GLU A 225 -6.07 12.20 24.35
CA GLU A 225 -5.68 13.58 24.65
C GLU A 225 -4.60 13.66 25.75
N LYS A 226 -4.78 12.90 26.84
CA LYS A 226 -3.80 12.84 27.94
C LYS A 226 -2.46 12.25 27.46
N MET A 227 -2.52 11.18 26.67
CA MET A 227 -1.35 10.50 26.13
C MET A 227 -0.56 11.42 25.17
N ILE A 228 -1.25 12.06 24.24
CA ILE A 228 -0.68 13.00 23.25
C ILE A 228 -0.05 14.20 23.95
N LYS A 229 -0.70 14.75 24.98
CA LYS A 229 -0.15 15.82 25.81
C LYS A 229 1.13 15.38 26.53
N ALA A 230 1.17 14.17 27.10
CA ALA A 230 2.37 13.63 27.74
C ALA A 230 3.52 13.43 26.74
N TRP A 231 3.20 13.09 25.50
CA TRP A 231 4.15 12.99 24.40
C TRP A 231 4.62 14.34 23.84
N LYS A 232 3.99 15.45 24.24
CA LYS A 232 4.23 16.80 23.71
C LYS A 232 4.01 16.89 22.19
N LEU A 233 3.02 16.16 21.69
CA LEU A 233 2.59 16.19 20.29
C LEU A 233 1.27 16.95 20.16
N SER A 234 0.96 17.42 18.95
CA SER A 234 -0.38 17.88 18.57
C SER A 234 -1.17 16.76 17.89
N TRP A 235 -2.50 16.93 17.79
CA TRP A 235 -3.37 15.95 17.14
C TRP A 235 -2.96 15.64 15.70
N ASP A 236 -2.50 16.64 14.94
CA ASP A 236 -2.08 16.46 13.54
C ASP A 236 -0.77 15.66 13.37
N GLN A 237 -0.05 15.42 14.46
CA GLN A 237 1.16 14.59 14.49
C GLN A 237 0.90 13.16 14.94
N VAL A 238 -0.35 12.78 15.14
CA VAL A 238 -0.71 11.48 15.70
C VAL A 238 -1.54 10.69 14.71
N CYS A 239 -1.17 9.43 14.53
CA CYS A 239 -1.95 8.45 13.80
C CYS A 239 -2.73 7.58 14.79
N PHE A 240 -3.98 7.25 14.46
CA PHE A 240 -4.72 6.21 15.17
C PHE A 240 -5.21 5.13 14.21
N ILE A 241 -5.02 3.87 14.61
CA ILE A 241 -5.60 2.70 13.94
C ILE A 241 -6.60 2.02 14.87
N GLY A 242 -7.82 1.88 14.38
CA GLY A 242 -8.97 1.27 15.05
C GLY A 242 -9.79 0.43 14.06
N ASP A 243 -10.74 -0.35 14.54
CA ASP A 243 -11.54 -1.24 13.69
C ASP A 243 -13.04 -1.28 14.00
N ASP A 244 -13.50 -0.75 15.14
CA ASP A 244 -14.91 -0.81 15.54
C ASP A 244 -15.51 0.58 15.88
N VAL A 245 -16.82 0.64 16.11
CA VAL A 245 -17.59 1.88 16.30
C VAL A 245 -17.14 2.70 17.51
N ASN A 246 -16.55 2.04 18.51
CA ASN A 246 -16.01 2.67 19.71
C ASN A 246 -14.72 3.49 19.43
N ASP A 247 -14.15 3.38 18.23
CA ASP A 247 -12.96 4.10 17.77
C ASP A 247 -13.28 5.38 17.00
N ILE A 248 -14.51 5.51 16.46
CA ILE A 248 -14.88 6.53 15.48
C ILE A 248 -14.55 7.95 15.97
N SER A 249 -14.85 8.28 17.23
CA SER A 249 -14.60 9.62 17.77
C SER A 249 -13.11 9.98 17.79
N LEU A 250 -12.23 8.99 18.02
CA LEU A 250 -10.79 9.18 17.98
C LEU A 250 -10.26 9.18 16.55
N LEU A 251 -10.75 8.27 15.69
CA LEU A 251 -10.39 8.22 14.26
C LEU A 251 -10.67 9.56 13.57
N GLN A 252 -11.81 10.19 13.84
CA GLN A 252 -12.17 11.50 13.25
C GLN A 252 -11.32 12.67 13.79
N LYS A 253 -10.63 12.51 14.92
CA LYS A 253 -9.90 13.61 15.57
C LYS A 253 -8.43 13.69 15.19
N VAL A 254 -7.79 12.55 14.99
CA VAL A 254 -6.34 12.45 14.78
C VAL A 254 -5.90 13.03 13.43
N GLY A 255 -4.60 13.32 13.31
CA GLY A 255 -4.00 13.87 12.09
C GLY A 255 -4.06 12.93 10.91
N PHE A 256 -3.95 11.63 11.18
CA PHE A 256 -4.10 10.56 10.20
C PHE A 256 -4.83 9.38 10.84
N SER A 257 -5.90 8.93 10.23
CA SER A 257 -6.68 7.78 10.70
C SER A 257 -6.68 6.65 9.70
N THR A 258 -6.66 5.42 10.21
CA THR A 258 -6.68 4.24 9.35
C THR A 258 -7.33 3.05 10.03
N CYS A 259 -7.64 2.01 9.27
CA CYS A 259 -8.22 0.78 9.78
C CYS A 259 -7.85 -0.42 8.89
N PRO A 260 -7.95 -1.66 9.40
CA PRO A 260 -7.90 -2.86 8.57
C PRO A 260 -9.03 -2.90 7.51
N LYS A 261 -8.82 -3.67 6.43
CA LYS A 261 -9.77 -3.84 5.32
C LYS A 261 -11.14 -4.39 5.74
N ASP A 262 -11.15 -5.17 6.82
CA ASP A 262 -12.33 -5.81 7.37
C ASP A 262 -12.77 -5.20 8.72
N ALA A 263 -12.41 -3.94 8.97
CA ALA A 263 -13.03 -3.12 10.01
C ALA A 263 -14.54 -2.98 9.79
N GLN A 264 -15.27 -2.56 10.84
CA GLN A 264 -16.71 -2.35 10.75
C GLN A 264 -17.04 -1.34 9.63
N PRO A 265 -18.15 -1.51 8.90
CA PRO A 265 -18.52 -0.61 7.79
C PRO A 265 -18.51 0.88 8.18
N GLN A 266 -18.98 1.21 9.38
CA GLN A 266 -19.01 2.59 9.90
C GLN A 266 -17.61 3.18 10.08
N VAL A 267 -16.61 2.34 10.35
CA VAL A 267 -15.19 2.76 10.45
C VAL A 267 -14.61 3.02 9.06
N LEU A 268 -14.90 2.15 8.08
CA LEU A 268 -14.44 2.30 6.70
C LEU A 268 -14.86 3.65 6.07
N GLU A 269 -16.01 4.19 6.51
CA GLU A 269 -16.57 5.46 6.01
C GLU A 269 -15.91 6.71 6.59
N VAL A 270 -15.21 6.60 7.73
CA VAL A 270 -14.73 7.78 8.48
C VAL A 270 -13.21 7.92 8.52
N VAL A 271 -12.45 6.88 8.16
CA VAL A 271 -10.99 6.92 8.16
C VAL A 271 -10.41 7.62 6.94
N ASP A 272 -9.23 8.20 7.09
CA ASP A 272 -8.49 8.81 5.97
C ASP A 272 -8.03 7.77 4.96
N LEU A 273 -7.68 6.57 5.42
CA LEU A 273 -7.21 5.49 4.56
C LEU A 273 -7.60 4.11 5.11
N VAL A 274 -8.22 3.28 4.29
CA VAL A 274 -8.42 1.86 4.60
C VAL A 274 -7.18 1.09 4.18
N LEU A 275 -6.56 0.39 5.13
CA LEU A 275 -5.45 -0.50 4.85
C LEU A 275 -5.96 -1.73 4.10
N PRO A 276 -5.22 -2.21 3.11
CA PRO A 276 -5.59 -3.40 2.35
C PRO A 276 -5.50 -4.72 3.14
N LYS A 277 -4.67 -4.81 4.16
CA LYS A 277 -4.63 -6.00 5.02
C LYS A 277 -5.78 -6.05 6.01
N LYS A 278 -6.16 -7.27 6.36
CA LYS A 278 -7.20 -7.56 7.36
C LYS A 278 -6.60 -7.65 8.76
N ARG A 279 -7.46 -7.53 9.78
CA ARG A 279 -7.08 -7.77 11.18
C ARG A 279 -6.28 -9.08 11.32
N GLY A 280 -5.26 -9.08 12.17
CA GLY A 280 -4.37 -10.24 12.36
C GLY A 280 -3.32 -10.47 11.25
N ASP A 281 -3.41 -9.84 10.08
CA ASP A 281 -2.45 -10.01 8.97
C ASP A 281 -1.27 -9.03 9.02
N SER A 282 -0.84 -8.63 10.22
CA SER A 282 0.24 -7.66 10.42
C SER A 282 -0.05 -6.28 9.79
N VAL A 283 -1.20 -5.71 10.17
CA VAL A 283 -1.68 -4.40 9.69
C VAL A 283 -0.82 -3.24 10.21
N ILE A 284 -0.21 -3.38 11.40
CA ILE A 284 0.67 -2.36 11.96
C ILE A 284 1.96 -2.25 11.15
N ARG A 285 2.49 -3.38 10.67
CA ARG A 285 3.61 -3.40 9.74
C ARG A 285 3.27 -2.66 8.45
N GLU A 286 2.11 -2.92 7.87
CA GLU A 286 1.69 -2.23 6.64
C GLU A 286 1.53 -0.72 6.83
N LEU A 287 0.93 -0.31 7.96
CA LEU A 287 0.83 1.09 8.35
C LEU A 287 2.21 1.75 8.46
N LEU A 288 3.12 1.14 9.21
CA LEU A 288 4.46 1.70 9.43
C LEU A 288 5.27 1.76 8.16
N ASP A 289 5.20 0.73 7.32
CA ASP A 289 5.84 0.71 6.01
C ASP A 289 5.34 1.86 5.13
N LEU A 290 4.03 2.11 5.08
CA LEU A 290 3.46 3.28 4.42
C LEU A 290 4.04 4.59 4.97
N ILE A 291 4.01 4.77 6.29
CA ILE A 291 4.48 6.02 6.93
C ILE A 291 5.97 6.23 6.64
N PHE A 292 6.81 5.19 6.75
CA PHE A 292 8.24 5.28 6.47
C PHE A 292 8.49 5.67 5.01
N LEU A 293 7.80 5.05 4.06
CA LEU A 293 7.98 5.36 2.66
C LEU A 293 7.54 6.80 2.34
N VAL A 294 6.44 7.28 2.93
CA VAL A 294 5.99 8.67 2.73
C VAL A 294 6.96 9.68 3.37
N GLN A 295 7.46 9.39 4.57
CA GLN A 295 8.32 10.31 5.31
C GLN A 295 9.79 10.29 4.86
N LEU A 296 10.31 9.11 4.51
CA LEU A 296 11.73 8.88 4.26
C LEU A 296 12.04 8.54 2.79
N GLY A 297 11.03 8.22 1.98
CA GLY A 297 11.20 7.72 0.61
C GLY A 297 11.78 6.31 0.53
N LYS A 298 12.01 5.64 1.67
CA LYS A 298 12.62 4.31 1.76
C LYS A 298 12.20 3.59 3.04
N TYR A 299 12.46 2.29 3.09
CA TYR A 299 12.33 1.52 4.33
C TYR A 299 13.48 1.83 5.30
N PRO A 300 13.27 1.68 6.62
CA PRO A 300 14.34 1.85 7.60
C PRO A 300 15.48 0.82 7.45
N GLU A 301 16.73 1.25 7.68
CA GLU A 301 17.95 0.42 7.53
C GLU A 301 17.95 -0.86 8.38
N VAL A 302 17.19 -0.90 9.49
CA VAL A 302 17.04 -2.09 10.33
C VAL A 302 16.45 -3.27 9.54
N TYR A 303 15.68 -3.01 8.49
CA TYR A 303 15.20 -4.07 7.58
C TYR A 303 16.24 -4.53 6.56
N GLU A 304 17.31 -3.75 6.35
CA GLU A 304 18.36 -4.04 5.36
C GLU A 304 19.56 -4.76 5.97
N ARG A 305 19.90 -4.50 7.25
CA ARG A 305 21.06 -5.13 7.94
C ARG A 305 20.91 -6.63 8.21
N GLU A 306 19.71 -7.19 8.09
CA GLU A 306 19.50 -8.66 8.18
C GLU A 306 19.54 -9.37 6.81
N LYS A 307 19.80 -8.63 5.72
CA LYS A 307 20.05 -9.22 4.38
C LYS A 307 21.53 -9.50 4.10
N SER A 308 22.45 -9.00 4.95
CA SER A 308 23.90 -9.18 4.82
C SER A 308 24.41 -10.35 5.64
#